data_AF-A0A0M3ARV4-F1
#
_entry.id   AF-A0A0M3ARV4-F1
#
_cell.length_a   1.000
_cell.length_b   1.000
_cell.length_c   1.000
_cell.angle_alpha   90.00
_cell.angle_beta   90.00
_cell.angle_gamma   90.00
#
_symmetry.space_group_name_H-M   'P 1'
#
loop_
_entity.id
_entity.type
_entity.pdbx_description
1 polymer ?
#
loop_
_entity_poly.entity_id
_entity_poly.type
_entity_poly.pdbx_seq_one_letter_code
_entity_poly.pdbx_strand_id
1 'polypeptide(L)'
;MGEVVAFFRPDAAQEPAAGGTIHIWMGNPRHFEIGHESRSGDSWGYFATFNSAEAAIGAAHRLNREELDGKAAVYIPDAIRAHMAGGVEP
;
A
#
# COMPACT_ATOMS: atom_id res chain seq x y z
N MET A 1 -11.37 -17.12 -12.27
CA MET A 1 -10.37 -17.61 -11.29
C MET A 1 -9.21 -16.63 -11.41
N GLY A 2 -9.25 -15.53 -10.66
CA GLY A 2 -8.32 -14.41 -10.82
C GLY A 2 -7.01 -14.71 -10.11
N GLU A 3 -5.92 -14.65 -10.86
CA GLU A 3 -4.56 -14.88 -10.37
C GLU A 3 -4.20 -13.81 -9.32
N VAL A 4 -3.91 -14.26 -8.10
CA VAL A 4 -3.35 -13.38 -7.07
C VAL A 4 -1.91 -13.10 -7.48
N VAL A 5 -1.67 -11.92 -8.04
CA VAL A 5 -0.32 -11.47 -8.39
C VAL A 5 0.46 -11.31 -7.07
N ALA A 6 1.31 -12.28 -6.76
CA ALA A 6 2.19 -12.22 -5.61
C ALA A 6 3.15 -11.03 -5.77
N PHE A 7 3.14 -10.12 -4.79
CA PHE A 7 3.93 -8.90 -4.82
C PHE A 7 5.42 -9.20 -4.67
N PHE A 8 6.22 -8.72 -5.63
CA PHE A 8 7.65 -8.55 -5.47
C PHE A 8 7.90 -7.43 -4.45
N ARG A 9 8.66 -7.72 -3.38
CA ARG A 9 9.30 -6.69 -2.55
C ARG A 9 10.30 -5.95 -3.44
N PRO A 10 10.18 -4.63 -3.69
CA PRO A 10 11.29 -3.89 -4.24
C PRO A 10 12.33 -3.80 -3.13
N ASP A 11 13.37 -4.61 -3.30
CA ASP A 11 14.67 -4.49 -2.65
C ASP A 11 14.68 -4.53 -1.11
N ALA A 12 15.10 -5.67 -0.57
CA ALA A 12 15.37 -5.88 0.84
C ALA A 12 16.53 -5.01 1.41
N ALA A 13 17.11 -4.06 0.64
CA ALA A 13 18.18 -3.18 1.11
C ALA A 13 17.70 -1.79 1.57
N GLN A 14 16.41 -1.48 1.49
CA GLN A 14 15.88 -0.30 2.16
C GLN A 14 15.57 -0.67 3.62
N GLU A 15 16.42 -0.23 4.56
CA GLU A 15 16.20 -0.37 6.01
C GLU A 15 14.72 -0.13 6.31
N PRO A 16 13.98 -1.12 6.85
CA PRO A 16 12.55 -0.97 7.04
C PRO A 16 12.33 0.23 7.93
N ALA A 17 11.48 1.15 7.47
CA ALA A 17 11.22 2.39 8.18
C ALA A 17 10.89 2.07 9.65
N ALA A 18 11.27 2.93 10.59
CA ALA A 18 11.21 2.58 12.02
C ALA A 18 9.81 2.11 12.49
N GLY A 19 8.75 2.50 11.78
CA GLY A 19 7.37 2.08 11.98
C GLY A 19 6.83 1.01 11.02
N GLY A 20 7.63 0.43 10.11
CA GLY A 20 7.20 -0.56 9.11
C GLY A 20 6.76 0.05 7.77
N THR A 21 5.94 -0.66 7.02
CA THR A 21 5.48 -0.28 5.68
C THR A 21 3.97 -0.34 5.56
N ILE A 22 3.36 0.69 4.99
CA ILE A 22 1.94 0.69 4.63
C ILE A 22 1.85 0.35 3.15
N HIS A 23 1.24 -0.78 2.83
CA HIS A 23 1.02 -1.26 1.49
C HIS A 23 -0.36 -0.84 0.99
N ILE A 24 -0.45 -0.52 -0.30
CA ILE A 24 -1.71 -0.30 -0.99
C ILE A 24 -1.87 -1.38 -2.05
N TRP A 25 -2.97 -2.11 -2.01
CA TRP A 25 -3.33 -3.14 -2.98
C TRP A 25 -4.47 -2.69 -3.87
N MET A 26 -4.48 -3.17 -5.11
CA MET A 26 -5.57 -2.99 -6.05
C MET A 26 -6.15 -4.37 -6.37
N GLY A 27 -7.39 -4.63 -5.94
CA GLY A 27 -8.08 -5.90 -6.23
C GLY A 27 -8.89 -5.86 -7.52
N ASN A 28 -9.56 -4.74 -7.78
CA ASN A 28 -10.26 -4.45 -9.04
C ASN A 28 -10.19 -2.93 -9.29
N PRO A 29 -10.58 -2.40 -10.47
CA PRO A 29 -10.37 -0.99 -10.83
C PRO A 29 -11.03 0.03 -9.89
N ARG A 30 -11.91 -0.42 -8.98
CA ARG A 30 -12.60 0.40 -7.98
C ARG A 30 -12.47 -0.16 -6.57
N HIS A 31 -11.47 -1.00 -6.32
CA HIS A 31 -11.28 -1.63 -5.02
C HIS A 31 -9.80 -1.58 -4.66
N PHE A 32 -9.51 -0.71 -3.71
CA PHE A 32 -8.19 -0.48 -3.16
C PHE A 32 -8.21 -0.84 -1.69
N GLU A 33 -7.17 -1.50 -1.21
CA GLU A 33 -7.01 -1.86 0.18
C GLU A 33 -5.69 -1.31 0.70
N ILE A 34 -5.65 -0.86 1.95
CA ILE A 34 -4.40 -0.56 2.63
C ILE A 34 -4.18 -1.56 3.76
N GLY A 35 -2.91 -1.84 4.05
CA GLY A 35 -2.51 -2.65 5.20
C GLY A 35 -1.12 -2.28 5.67
N HIS A 36 -0.91 -2.37 6.98
CA HIS A 36 0.35 -2.04 7.62
C HIS A 36 1.11 -3.32 7.96
N GLU A 37 2.30 -3.46 7.41
CA GLU A 37 3.30 -4.46 7.78
C GLU A 37 4.21 -3.87 8.86
N SER A 38 4.39 -4.60 9.97
CA SER A 38 5.32 -4.19 11.02
C SER A 38 6.75 -4.11 10.51
N ARG A 39 7.62 -3.36 11.19
CA ARG A 39 9.04 -3.22 10.81
C ARG A 39 9.77 -4.55 10.61
N SER A 40 9.42 -5.57 11.39
CA SER A 40 10.08 -6.88 11.28
C SER A 40 9.54 -7.73 10.11
N GLY A 41 8.43 -7.34 9.50
CA GLY A 41 7.76 -8.13 8.46
C GLY A 41 6.95 -9.32 8.99
N ASP A 42 6.86 -9.49 10.31
CA ASP A 42 6.23 -10.67 10.93
C ASP A 42 4.76 -10.47 11.29
N SER A 43 4.22 -9.26 11.10
CA SER A 43 2.86 -8.95 11.52
C SER A 43 2.21 -7.95 10.58
N TRP A 44 0.93 -8.20 10.30
CA TRP A 44 0.09 -7.32 9.51
C TRP A 44 -1.08 -6.81 10.34
N GLY A 45 -1.43 -5.54 10.18
CA GLY A 45 -2.54 -4.89 10.84
C GLY A 45 -3.14 -3.77 10.00
N TYR A 46 -4.19 -3.14 10.54
CA TYR A 46 -4.87 -1.99 9.92
C TYR A 46 -5.28 -2.20 8.46
N PHE A 47 -6.32 -3.00 8.25
CA PHE A 47 -6.92 -3.21 6.95
C PHE A 47 -8.10 -2.26 6.74
N ALA A 48 -8.08 -1.50 5.64
CA ALA A 48 -9.19 -0.65 5.24
C ALA A 48 -9.33 -0.62 3.71
N THR A 49 -10.57 -0.58 3.24
CA THR A 49 -10.90 -0.61 1.81
C THR A 49 -11.45 0.73 1.33
N PHE A 50 -11.16 1.04 0.07
CA PHE A 50 -11.46 2.31 -0.58
C PHE A 50 -11.90 2.09 -2.02
N ASN A 51 -12.74 3.00 -2.53
CA ASN A 51 -13.29 2.91 -3.88
C ASN A 51 -12.47 3.69 -4.93
N SER A 52 -11.38 4.35 -4.52
CA SER A 52 -10.47 5.05 -5.42
C SER A 52 -9.02 5.02 -4.91
N ALA A 53 -8.07 5.13 -5.84
CA ALA A 53 -6.64 5.15 -5.54
C ALA A 53 -6.27 6.35 -4.67
N GLU A 54 -6.83 7.52 -4.95
CA GLU A 54 -6.56 8.76 -4.23
C GLU A 54 -7.02 8.67 -2.77
N ALA A 55 -8.17 8.04 -2.53
CA ALA A 55 -8.68 7.83 -1.18
C ALA A 55 -7.78 6.87 -0.39
N ALA A 56 -7.32 5.78 -1.01
CA ALA A 56 -6.42 4.83 -0.39
C ALA A 56 -5.05 5.46 -0.06
N ILE A 57 -4.47 6.21 -1.01
CA ILE A 57 -3.19 6.92 -0.81
C ILE A 57 -3.32 7.98 0.29
N GLY A 58 -4.37 8.79 0.26
CA GLY A 58 -4.65 9.78 1.30
C GLY A 58 -4.80 9.13 2.68
N ALA A 59 -5.51 8.01 2.77
CA ALA A 59 -5.67 7.27 4.01
C ALA A 59 -4.36 6.63 4.50
N ALA A 60 -3.52 6.11 3.61
CA ALA A 60 -2.21 5.56 3.96
C ALA A 60 -1.28 6.64 4.54
N HIS A 61 -1.22 7.83 3.92
CA HIS A 61 -0.47 8.95 4.47
C HIS A 61 -1.02 9.46 5.79
N ARG A 62 -2.34 9.48 5.95
CA ARG A 62 -3.00 9.83 7.21
C ARG A 62 -2.67 8.83 8.32
N LEU A 63 -2.78 7.53 8.04
CA LEU A 63 -2.43 6.45 8.96
C LEU A 63 -0.98 6.59 9.42
N ASN A 64 -0.06 6.82 8.49
CA ASN A 64 1.34 7.03 8.84
C ASN A 64 1.50 8.22 9.80
N ARG A 65 0.90 9.36 9.48
CA ARG A 65 1.04 10.60 10.26
C ARG A 65 0.39 10.51 11.64
N GLU A 66 -0.81 9.96 11.74
CA GLU A 66 -1.65 10.04 12.93
C GLU A 66 -1.43 8.86 13.89
N GLU A 67 -1.19 7.66 13.36
CA GLU A 67 -1.12 6.44 14.18
C GLU A 67 0.30 5.88 14.30
N LEU A 68 1.19 6.20 13.35
CA LEU A 68 2.55 5.63 13.28
C LEU A 68 3.66 6.69 13.44
N ASP A 69 3.34 7.87 13.97
CA ASP A 69 4.26 9.00 14.18
C ASP A 69 5.05 9.45 12.93
N GLY A 70 4.55 9.16 11.73
CA GLY A 70 5.28 9.39 10.47
C GLY A 70 6.49 8.47 10.27
N LYS A 71 6.61 7.38 11.04
CA LYS A 71 7.78 6.48 11.03
C LYS A 71 7.65 5.32 10.05
N ALA A 72 6.48 5.10 9.45
CA ALA A 72 6.29 4.09 8.43
C ALA A 72 6.56 4.65 7.02
N ALA A 73 6.93 3.78 6.09
CA ALA A 73 7.00 4.14 4.67
C ALA A 73 5.67 3.77 3.99
N VAL A 74 5.14 4.66 3.14
CA VAL A 74 3.96 4.36 2.32
C VAL A 74 4.43 3.81 0.98
N TYR A 75 4.09 2.56 0.70
CA TYR A 75 4.39 1.90 -0.56
C TYR A 75 3.19 1.98 -1.51
N ILE A 76 3.40 2.65 -2.65
CA ILE A 76 2.41 2.80 -3.71
C ILE A 76 2.91 2.01 -4.93
N PRO A 77 2.29 0.85 -5.27
CA PRO A 77 2.67 0.06 -6.43
C PRO A 77 2.54 0.83 -7.75
N ASP A 78 3.38 0.48 -8.74
CA ASP A 78 3.35 1.13 -10.06
C ASP A 78 2.01 0.96 -10.78
N ALA A 79 1.30 -0.16 -10.60
CA ALA A 79 -0.05 -0.34 -11.15
C ALA A 79 -1.06 0.70 -10.65
N ILE A 80 -0.95 1.12 -9.37
CA ILE A 80 -1.80 2.17 -8.80
C ILE A 80 -1.38 3.54 -9.35
N ARG A 81 -0.07 3.78 -9.51
CA ARG A 81 0.44 5.01 -10.15
C ARG A 81 -0.02 5.11 -11.61
N ALA A 82 0.01 4.02 -12.35
CA ALA A 82 -0.49 3.92 -13.72
C ALA A 82 -1.99 4.17 -13.79
N HIS A 83 -2.78 3.55 -12.90
CA HIS A 83 -4.22 3.79 -12.79
C HIS A 83 -4.53 5.28 -12.57
N MET A 84 -3.84 5.94 -11.64
CA MET A 84 -4.01 7.39 -11.38
C MET A 84 -3.58 8.26 -12.57
N ALA A 85 -2.62 7.82 -13.36
CA ALA A 85 -2.18 8.54 -14.57
C ALA A 85 -3.18 8.40 -15.74
N GLY A 86 -4.32 7.73 -15.55
CA GLY A 86 -5.26 7.38 -16.62
C GLY A 86 -4.78 6.21 -17.48
N GLY A 87 -3.70 5.54 -17.07
CA GLY A 87 -3.24 4.29 -17.64
C GLY A 87 -4.22 3.17 -17.27
N VAL A 88 -5.16 2.93 -18.16
CA VAL A 88 -5.89 1.66 -18.19
C VAL A 88 -4.88 0.63 -18.67
N GLU A 89 -4.34 -0.20 -17.77
CA GLU A 89 -3.62 -1.38 -18.24
C GLU A 89 -4.61 -2.38 -18.86
N PRO A 90 -4.21 -3.06 -19.97
CA PRO A 90 -5.08 -3.84 -20.86
C PRO A 90 -5.68 -5.11 -20.25
#